data_AF-A0A4Q6G9Q5-F1
#
_entry.id   AF-A0A4Q6G9Q5-F1
#
_cell.length_a   1.000
_cell.length_b   1.000
_cell.length_c   1.000
_cell.angle_alpha   90.00
_cell.angle_beta   90.00
_cell.angle_gamma   90.00
#
_symmetry.space_group_name_H-M   'P 1'
#
loop_
_entity.id
_entity.type
_entity.pdbx_description
1 polymer ?
#
loop_
_entity_poly.entity_id
_entity_poly.type
_entity_poly.pdbx_seq_one_letter_code
_entity_poly.pdbx_strand_id
1 'polypeptide(L)'
;IVKIVGALYLIWLGIAQWRAPVKPAADAAALDTAGLPAHPGFGKRVMTGFLTNATNPKGIIFMVAVLPQFIAKEAPLLPQLAILGVTMVTIDSIVMHGYAALASSMQRFFRDVRAVRIQNRIFGAVLVVMGTLLFLVEPGGRRA
;
A
#
# COMPACT_ATOMS: atom_id res chain seq x y z
N ILE A 1 -7.14 8.67 -22.49
CA ILE A 1 -8.12 7.68 -21.99
C ILE A 1 -7.72 7.17 -20.60
N VAL A 2 -6.57 6.50 -20.43
CA VAL A 2 -6.10 5.96 -19.13
C VAL A 2 -6.10 7.00 -17.99
N LYS A 3 -5.59 8.21 -18.24
CA LYS A 3 -5.60 9.34 -17.29
C LYS A 3 -7.01 9.68 -16.77
N ILE A 4 -7.98 9.77 -17.67
CA ILE A 4 -9.36 10.17 -17.35
C ILE A 4 -10.04 9.06 -16.54
N VAL A 5 -9.87 7.81 -16.96
CA VAL A 5 -10.41 6.64 -16.24
C VAL A 5 -9.82 6.57 -14.83
N GLY A 6 -8.51 6.75 -14.69
CA GLY A 6 -7.84 6.78 -13.39
C GLY A 6 -8.34 7.92 -12.50
N ALA A 7 -8.52 9.12 -13.06
CA ALA A 7 -9.03 10.28 -12.32
C ALA A 7 -10.47 10.06 -11.82
N LEU A 8 -11.38 9.58 -12.68
CA LEU A 8 -12.75 9.26 -12.29
C LEU A 8 -12.81 8.15 -11.23
N TYR A 9 -11.95 7.14 -11.36
CA TYR A 9 -11.86 6.05 -10.40
C TYR A 9 -11.39 6.54 -9.02
N LEU A 10 -10.38 7.42 -8.96
CA LEU A 10 -9.90 8.03 -7.72
C LEU A 10 -10.97 8.91 -7.05
N ILE A 11 -11.70 9.71 -7.84
CA ILE A 11 -12.80 10.53 -7.32
C ILE A 11 -13.90 9.63 -6.76
N TRP A 12 -14.28 8.58 -7.49
CA TRP A 12 -15.28 7.63 -7.04
C TRP A 12 -14.85 6.91 -5.74
N LEU A 13 -13.62 6.41 -5.67
CA LEU A 13 -13.06 5.82 -4.45
C LEU A 13 -13.04 6.81 -3.29
N GLY A 14 -12.67 8.06 -3.53
CA GLY A 14 -12.65 9.10 -2.51
C GLY A 14 -14.05 9.39 -1.94
N ILE A 15 -15.06 9.49 -2.80
CA ILE A 15 -16.46 9.66 -2.39
C ILE A 15 -16.97 8.42 -1.63
N ALA A 16 -16.66 7.22 -2.12
CA ALA A 16 -17.03 5.97 -1.46
C ALA A 16 -16.42 5.90 -0.05
N GLN A 17 -15.14 6.28 0.10
CA GLN A 17 -14.45 6.31 1.39
C GLN A 17 -15.02 7.37 2.32
N TRP A 18 -15.36 8.56 1.80
CA TRP A 18 -15.98 9.64 2.58
C TRP A 18 -17.35 9.25 3.14
N ARG A 19 -18.12 8.43 2.38
CA ARG A 19 -19.46 7.96 2.75
C ARG A 19 -19.44 6.61 3.48
N ALA A 20 -18.28 6.02 3.71
CA ALA A 20 -18.16 4.70 4.31
C ALA A 20 -18.83 4.69 5.71
N PRO A 21 -19.79 3.78 5.96
CA PRO A 21 -20.46 3.69 7.25
C PRO A 21 -19.45 3.28 8.33
N VAL A 22 -19.35 4.08 9.39
CA VAL A 22 -18.48 3.81 10.55
C VAL A 22 -19.37 3.30 11.68
N LYS A 23 -19.28 1.99 11.97
CA LYS A 23 -20.01 1.35 13.07
C LYS A 23 -19.20 1.42 14.37
N PRO A 24 -19.84 1.50 15.55
CA PRO A 24 -19.16 1.37 16.84
C PRO A 24 -18.36 0.07 16.95
N ALA A 25 -17.20 0.12 17.58
CA ALA A 25 -16.34 -1.06 17.77
C ALA A 25 -17.04 -2.20 18.52
N ALA A 26 -18.06 -1.89 19.34
CA ALA A 26 -18.91 -2.88 20.01
C ALA A 26 -19.76 -3.70 19.02
N ASP A 27 -20.29 -3.08 17.97
CA ASP A 27 -21.02 -3.76 16.89
C ASP A 27 -20.07 -4.35 15.85
N ALA A 28 -18.87 -3.79 15.68
CA ALA A 28 -17.85 -4.35 14.79
C ALA A 28 -17.31 -5.69 15.30
N ALA A 29 -17.11 -5.84 16.62
CA ALA A 29 -16.70 -7.11 17.22
C ALA A 29 -17.80 -8.19 17.12
N ALA A 30 -19.08 -7.80 17.15
CA ALA A 30 -20.22 -8.69 16.97
C ALA A 30 -20.49 -9.04 15.49
N LEU A 31 -20.10 -8.17 14.55
CA LEU A 31 -20.19 -8.41 13.11
C LEU A 31 -18.97 -9.13 12.52
N ASP A 32 -17.80 -9.06 13.17
CA ASP A 32 -16.59 -9.81 12.75
C ASP A 32 -16.69 -11.32 13.02
N THR A 33 -17.47 -11.73 14.01
CA THR A 33 -17.74 -13.15 14.29
C THR A 33 -18.91 -13.71 13.47
N ALA A 34 -19.78 -12.86 12.95
CA ALA A 34 -20.95 -13.25 12.16
C ALA A 34 -20.73 -13.02 10.65
N GLY A 35 -19.73 -13.69 10.07
CA GLY A 35 -19.66 -13.87 8.60
C GLY A 35 -18.37 -13.46 7.89
N LEU A 36 -17.33 -13.01 8.59
CA LEU A 36 -16.00 -12.99 7.97
C LEU A 36 -15.45 -14.42 7.91
N PRO A 37 -14.89 -14.88 6.77
CA PRO A 37 -14.15 -16.13 6.77
C PRO A 37 -13.03 -16.01 7.80
N ALA A 38 -12.90 -17.02 8.66
CA ALA A 38 -11.88 -17.10 9.70
C ALA A 38 -10.56 -16.53 9.17
N HIS A 39 -9.90 -15.68 9.97
CA HIS A 39 -8.63 -15.05 9.58
C HIS A 39 -7.77 -16.08 8.85
N PRO A 40 -7.36 -15.80 7.60
CA PRO A 40 -6.64 -16.77 6.80
C PRO A 40 -5.47 -17.32 7.62
N GLY A 41 -5.30 -18.65 7.62
CA GLY A 41 -4.18 -19.28 8.32
C GLY A 41 -2.86 -18.61 7.91
N PHE A 42 -1.87 -18.63 8.81
CA PHE A 42 -0.59 -17.94 8.60
C PHE A 42 0.00 -18.20 7.20
N GLY A 43 0.00 -19.45 6.75
CA GLY A 43 0.47 -19.81 5.40
C GLY A 43 -0.30 -19.14 4.27
N LYS A 44 -1.63 -19.00 4.36
CA LYS A 44 -2.44 -18.31 3.35
C LYS A 44 -2.15 -16.80 3.32
N ARG A 45 -1.87 -16.18 4.48
CA ARG A 45 -1.47 -14.76 4.55
C ARG A 45 -0.10 -14.53 3.91
N VAL A 46 0.86 -15.39 4.23
CA VAL A 46 2.20 -15.36 3.63
C VAL A 46 2.10 -15.54 2.11
N MET A 47 1.36 -16.55 1.65
CA MET A 47 1.17 -16.82 0.22
C MET A 47 0.50 -15.67 -0.51
N THR A 48 -0.54 -15.07 0.08
CA THR A 48 -1.23 -13.92 -0.51
C THR A 48 -0.30 -12.72 -0.62
N GLY A 49 0.47 -12.41 0.42
CA GLY A 49 1.44 -11.31 0.40
C GLY A 49 2.58 -11.55 -0.58
N PHE A 50 3.09 -12.78 -0.65
CA PHE A 50 4.11 -13.20 -1.59
C PHE A 50 3.63 -13.07 -3.04
N LEU A 51 2.48 -13.66 -3.37
CA LEU A 51 1.92 -13.59 -4.72
C LEU A 51 1.59 -12.16 -5.11
N THR A 52 1.01 -11.37 -4.19
CA THR A 52 0.71 -9.95 -4.45
C THR A 52 1.97 -9.15 -4.78
N ASN A 53 3.08 -9.39 -4.07
CA ASN A 53 4.36 -8.75 -4.37
C ASN A 53 5.00 -9.30 -5.65
N ALA A 54 4.99 -10.62 -5.85
CA ALA A 54 5.60 -11.27 -7.01
C ALA A 54 4.89 -10.89 -8.32
N THR A 55 3.57 -10.70 -8.28
CA THR A 55 2.78 -10.24 -9.44
C THR A 55 2.86 -8.71 -9.64
N ASN A 56 3.53 -7.96 -8.76
CA ASN A 56 3.75 -6.54 -8.94
C ASN A 56 5.04 -6.29 -9.75
N PRO A 57 4.95 -6.04 -11.07
CA PRO A 57 6.13 -5.93 -11.91
C PRO A 57 6.97 -4.68 -11.57
N LYS A 58 6.39 -3.68 -10.90
CA LYS A 58 7.06 -2.42 -10.62
C LYS A 58 8.29 -2.62 -9.72
N GLY A 59 8.16 -3.47 -8.69
CA GLY A 59 9.26 -3.77 -7.77
C GLY A 59 10.40 -4.51 -8.48
N ILE A 60 10.07 -5.52 -9.28
CA ILE A 60 11.05 -6.31 -10.04
C ILE A 60 11.78 -5.43 -11.05
N ILE A 61 11.05 -4.61 -11.82
CA ILE A 61 11.63 -3.69 -12.82
C ILE A 61 12.57 -2.69 -12.15
N PHE A 62 12.15 -2.10 -11.02
CA PHE A 62 13.02 -1.20 -10.25
C PHE A 62 14.30 -1.90 -9.79
N MET A 63 14.18 -3.11 -9.23
CA MET A 63 15.32 -3.89 -8.78
C MET A 63 16.31 -4.16 -9.92
N VAL A 64 15.82 -4.63 -11.07
CA VAL A 64 16.66 -4.92 -12.24
C VAL A 64 17.35 -3.66 -12.78
N ALA A 65 16.73 -2.49 -12.65
CA ALA A 65 17.34 -1.22 -13.07
C ALA A 65 18.42 -0.70 -12.10
N VAL A 66 18.26 -0.98 -10.81
CA VAL A 66 19.08 -0.41 -9.73
C VAL A 66 20.23 -1.34 -9.34
N LEU A 67 19.95 -2.64 -9.21
CA LEU A 67 20.90 -3.64 -8.73
C LEU A 67 22.22 -3.72 -9.51
N PRO A 68 22.25 -3.65 -10.86
CA PRO A 68 23.51 -3.68 -11.62
C PRO A 68 24.46 -2.53 -11.30
N GLN A 69 23.94 -1.39 -10.80
CA GLN A 69 24.74 -0.21 -10.45
C GLN A 69 25.62 -0.45 -9.21
N PHE A 70 25.29 -1.46 -8.41
CA PHE A 70 26.00 -1.82 -7.18
C PHE A 70 26.89 -3.06 -7.32
N ILE A 71 27.00 -3.63 -8.52
CA ILE A 71 27.80 -4.83 -8.78
C ILE A 71 29.10 -4.42 -9.48
N ALA A 72 30.23 -4.78 -8.87
CA ALA A 72 31.54 -4.70 -9.49
C ALA A 72 31.75 -5.88 -10.44
N LYS A 73 32.28 -5.62 -11.65
CA LYS A 73 32.48 -6.64 -12.69
C LYS A 73 33.69 -7.53 -12.42
N GLU A 74 34.61 -7.06 -11.59
CA GLU A 74 35.92 -7.66 -11.33
C GLU A 74 35.90 -8.66 -10.16
N ALA A 75 34.78 -8.78 -9.45
CA ALA A 75 34.64 -9.62 -8.25
C ALA A 75 33.58 -10.72 -8.42
N PRO A 76 33.63 -11.80 -7.61
CA PRO A 76 32.63 -12.87 -7.66
C PRO A 76 31.21 -12.34 -7.43
N LEU A 77 30.25 -12.80 -8.25
CA LEU A 77 28.89 -12.29 -8.26
C LEU A 77 28.06 -12.73 -7.03
N LEU A 78 28.18 -14.00 -6.62
CA LEU A 78 27.38 -14.60 -5.54
C LEU A 78 27.50 -13.84 -4.20
N PRO A 79 28.71 -13.51 -3.69
CA PRO A 79 28.86 -12.74 -2.47
C PRO A 79 28.25 -11.34 -2.54
N GLN A 80 28.38 -10.67 -3.69
CA GLN A 80 27.81 -9.32 -3.89
C GLN A 80 26.28 -9.36 -3.86
N LEU A 81 25.68 -10.33 -4.55
CA LEU A 81 24.22 -10.56 -4.51
C LEU A 81 23.73 -10.93 -3.12
N ALA A 82 24.49 -11.75 -2.38
CA ALA A 82 24.15 -12.10 -1.00
C ALA A 82 24.17 -10.88 -0.07
N ILE A 83 25.20 -10.05 -0.15
CA ILE A 83 25.29 -8.81 0.64
C ILE A 83 24.13 -7.86 0.30
N LEU A 84 23.86 -7.66 -1.00
CA LEU A 84 22.79 -6.77 -1.44
C LEU A 84 21.40 -7.31 -1.03
N GLY A 85 21.18 -8.62 -1.19
CA GLY A 85 19.94 -9.27 -0.79
C GLY A 85 19.70 -9.18 0.71
N VAL A 86 20.71 -9.49 1.52
CA VAL A 86 20.61 -9.41 2.99
C VAL A 86 20.35 -7.98 3.44
N THR A 87 21.12 -7.01 2.95
CA THR A 87 20.94 -5.59 3.34
C THR A 87 19.55 -5.07 2.97
N MET A 88 19.06 -5.39 1.77
CA MET A 88 17.71 -5.02 1.36
C MET A 88 16.62 -5.68 2.21
N VAL A 89 16.71 -6.99 2.44
CA VAL A 89 15.73 -7.71 3.28
C VAL A 89 15.73 -7.16 4.71
N THR A 90 16.90 -6.87 5.27
CA THR A 90 17.02 -6.30 6.63
C THR A 90 16.36 -4.92 6.70
N ILE A 91 16.68 -4.01 5.78
CA ILE A 91 16.12 -2.66 5.77
C ILE A 91 14.60 -2.71 5.55
N ASP A 92 14.14 -3.48 4.56
CA ASP A 92 12.72 -3.64 4.26
C ASP A 92 11.97 -4.21 5.47
N SER A 93 12.53 -5.24 6.12
CA SER A 93 11.95 -5.81 7.33
C SER A 93 11.84 -4.78 8.44
N ILE A 94 12.90 -4.03 8.74
CA ILE A 94 12.88 -3.01 9.80
C ILE A 94 11.80 -1.96 9.51
N VAL A 95 11.74 -1.47 8.28
CA VAL A 95 10.78 -0.46 7.86
C VAL A 95 9.33 -0.98 7.93
N MET A 96 9.07 -2.17 7.38
CA MET A 96 7.74 -2.78 7.37
C MET A 96 7.24 -3.16 8.76
N HIS A 97 8.11 -3.68 9.63
CA HIS A 97 7.76 -3.95 11.02
C HIS A 97 7.54 -2.64 11.80
N GLY A 98 8.32 -1.60 11.51
CA GLY A 98 8.10 -0.26 12.04
C GLY A 98 6.71 0.28 11.66
N TYR A 99 6.32 0.17 10.39
CA TYR A 99 4.97 0.51 9.93
C TYR A 99 3.90 -0.34 10.60
N ALA A 100 4.11 -1.65 10.72
CA ALA A 100 3.16 -2.54 11.37
C ALA A 100 2.98 -2.22 12.86
N ALA A 101 4.06 -1.89 13.57
CA ALA A 101 4.04 -1.46 14.96
C ALA A 101 3.35 -0.10 15.14
N LEU A 102 3.61 0.85 14.24
CA LEU A 102 2.91 2.13 14.25
C LEU A 102 1.42 1.93 14.00
N ALA A 103 1.04 1.14 13.00
CA ALA A 103 -0.35 0.81 12.71
C ALA A 103 -1.04 0.11 13.89
N SER A 104 -0.36 -0.84 14.55
CA SER A 104 -0.90 -1.54 15.73
C SER A 104 -1.06 -0.59 16.93
N SER A 105 -0.14 0.35 17.15
CA SER A 105 -0.26 1.37 18.19
C SER A 105 -1.48 2.28 17.97
N MET A 106 -1.79 2.58 16.71
CA MET A 106 -2.94 3.39 16.33
C MET A 106 -4.27 2.63 16.45
N GLN A 107 -4.29 1.30 16.57
CA GLN A 107 -5.54 0.51 16.68
C GLN A 107 -6.45 0.98 17.82
N ARG A 108 -5.90 1.56 18.90
CA ARG A 108 -6.71 2.18 19.97
C ARG A 108 -7.48 3.41 19.48
N PHE A 109 -6.89 4.21 18.59
CA PHE A 109 -7.56 5.35 17.93
C PHE A 109 -8.64 4.87 16.96
N PHE A 110 -8.41 3.76 16.27
CA PHE A 110 -9.42 3.13 15.39
C PHE A 110 -10.62 2.53 16.13
N ARG A 111 -10.61 2.44 17.46
CA ARG A 111 -11.80 2.05 18.25
C ARG A 111 -12.79 3.19 18.44
N ASP A 112 -12.35 4.44 18.26
CA ASP A 112 -13.24 5.61 18.34
C ASP A 112 -13.89 5.87 16.97
N VAL A 113 -15.23 5.82 16.95
CA VAL A 113 -16.07 6.10 15.77
C VAL A 113 -15.78 7.47 15.18
N ARG A 114 -15.48 8.47 16.02
CA ARG A 114 -15.16 9.83 15.56
C ARG A 114 -13.82 9.87 14.85
N ALA A 115 -12.81 9.22 15.41
CA ALA A 115 -11.48 9.09 14.82
C ALA A 115 -11.51 8.40 13.46
N VAL A 116 -12.18 7.24 13.35
CA VAL A 116 -12.31 6.50 12.08
C VAL A 116 -13.09 7.31 11.04
N ARG A 117 -14.13 8.05 11.45
CA ARG A 117 -14.88 8.94 10.55
C ARG A 117 -14.03 10.09 10.04
N ILE A 118 -13.22 10.71 10.89
CA ILE A 118 -12.30 11.79 10.49
C ILE A 118 -11.26 11.24 9.51
N GLN A 119 -10.69 10.06 9.79
CA GLN A 119 -9.74 9.41 8.89
C GLN A 119 -10.35 9.07 7.53
N ASN A 120 -11.55 8.49 7.49
CA ASN A 120 -12.26 8.20 6.24
C ASN A 120 -12.53 9.47 5.42
N ARG A 121 -12.85 10.59 6.10
CA ARG A 121 -12.98 11.89 5.45
C ARG A 121 -11.65 12.41 4.92
N ILE A 122 -10.58 12.35 5.70
CA ILE A 122 -9.25 12.79 5.26
C ILE A 122 -8.80 11.99 4.03
N PHE A 123 -8.85 10.67 4.08
CA PHE A 123 -8.48 9.82 2.95
C PHE A 123 -9.40 10.02 1.75
N GLY A 124 -10.72 10.15 1.97
CA GLY A 124 -11.68 10.48 0.93
C GLY A 124 -11.36 11.80 0.23
N ALA A 125 -11.08 12.86 1.00
CA ALA A 125 -10.69 14.16 0.45
C ALA A 125 -9.38 14.08 -0.34
N VAL A 126 -8.36 13.41 0.20
CA VAL A 126 -7.07 13.26 -0.49
C VAL A 126 -7.25 12.54 -1.83
N LEU A 127 -8.05 11.47 -1.87
CA LEU A 127 -8.33 10.74 -3.11
C LEU A 127 -9.11 11.57 -4.13
N VAL A 128 -10.11 12.34 -3.69
CA VAL A 128 -10.84 13.26 -4.57
C VAL A 128 -9.89 14.33 -5.10
N VAL A 129 -9.09 14.98 -4.25
CA VAL A 129 -8.12 16.00 -4.67
C VAL A 129 -7.10 15.43 -5.64
N MET A 130 -6.53 14.25 -5.36
CA MET A 130 -5.63 13.56 -6.27
C MET A 130 -6.28 13.24 -7.61
N GLY A 131 -7.54 12.76 -7.61
CA GLY A 131 -8.29 12.49 -8.83
C GLY A 131 -8.59 13.76 -9.63
N THR A 132 -8.97 14.86 -8.96
CA THR A 132 -9.22 16.16 -9.59
C THR A 132 -7.93 16.76 -10.16
N LEU A 133 -6.83 16.73 -9.40
CA LEU A 133 -5.51 17.15 -9.89
C LEU A 133 -5.07 16.29 -11.06
N LEU A 134 -5.21 14.96 -10.97
CA LEU A 134 -4.89 14.06 -12.07
C LEU A 134 -5.75 14.36 -13.30
N PHE A 135 -7.01 14.77 -13.14
CA PHE A 135 -7.86 15.20 -14.25
C PHE A 135 -7.33 16.49 -14.89
N LEU A 136 -6.97 17.47 -14.06
CA LEU A 136 -6.52 18.81 -14.46
C LEU A 136 -5.09 18.86 -15.02
N VAL A 137 -4.19 17.97 -14.59
CA VAL A 137 -2.80 17.94 -15.06
C VAL A 137 -2.78 17.64 -16.55
N GLU A 138 -2.55 18.63 -17.39
CA GLU A 138 -2.37 18.43 -18.82
C GLU A 138 -1.21 17.44 -19.05
N PRO A 139 -1.34 16.47 -19.99
CA PRO A 139 -0.23 15.62 -20.34
C PRO A 139 0.92 16.53 -20.82
N GLY A 140 1.97 16.66 -20.00
CA GLY A 140 3.16 17.40 -20.35
C GLY A 140 3.76 16.82 -21.62
N GLY A 141 3.55 17.50 -22.75
CA GLY A 141 3.95 17.02 -24.06
C GLY A 141 3.95 18.14 -25.10
N ARG A 142 4.75 19.19 -24.86
CA ARG A 142 5.37 20.06 -25.89
C ARG A 142 6.22 21.16 -25.25
N ARG A 143 7.48 20.84 -24.97
CA ARG A 143 8.60 21.75 -25.24
C ARG A 143 9.66 20.93 -25.96
N ALA A 144 9.63 21.03 -27.28
CA ALA A 144 10.77 20.73 -28.15
C ALA A 144 11.86 21.78 -27.91
#